data_AF-A0A3C0ZKD2-F1
#
_entry.id   AF-A0A3C0ZKD2-F1
#
_cell.length_a   1.000
_cell.length_b   1.000
_cell.length_c   1.000
_cell.angle_alpha   90.00
_cell.angle_beta   90.00
_cell.angle_gamma   90.00
#
_symmetry.space_group_name_H-M   'P 1'
#
loop_
_entity.id
_entity.type
_entity.pdbx_description
1 polymer ?
#
loop_
_entity_poly.entity_id
_entity_poly.type
_entity_poly.pdbx_seq_one_letter_code
_entity_poly.pdbx_strand_id
1 'polypeptide(L)' 'MATKIRRISINTGGGDAPGLNAVIRAVTIAALNRGWECIGIR' A
#
# COMPACT_ATOMS: atom_id res chain seq x y z
N MET A 1 -10.87 -7.80 22.40
CA MET A 1 -10.22 -6.61 21.83
C MET A 1 -9.92 -6.89 20.36
N ALA A 2 -10.25 -5.98 19.45
CA ALA A 2 -9.91 -6.15 18.03
C ALA A 2 -8.39 -5.99 17.82
N THR A 3 -7.80 -6.83 16.97
CA THR A 3 -6.40 -6.75 16.58
C THR A 3 -6.14 -5.47 15.77
N LYS A 4 -5.13 -4.69 16.16
CA LYS A 4 -4.68 -3.54 15.35
C LYS A 4 -4.06 -4.04 14.05
N ILE A 5 -4.57 -3.59 12.91
CA ILE A 5 -3.96 -3.85 11.61
C ILE A 5 -2.59 -3.16 11.56
N ARG A 6 -1.56 -3.92 11.16
CA ARG A 6 -0.17 -3.45 10.98
C ARG A 6 0.47 -3.97 9.68
N ARG A 7 -0.33 -4.54 8.78
CA ARG A 7 0.12 -5.08 7.50
C ARG A 7 -0.96 -4.84 6.45
N ILE A 8 -0.56 -4.31 5.30
CA ILE A 8 -1.43 -4.06 4.15
C ILE A 8 -0.77 -4.57 2.86
N SER A 9 -1.59 -4.91 1.88
CA SER A 9 -1.14 -5.24 0.52
C SER A 9 -1.72 -4.28 -0.51
N ILE A 10 -0.96 -3.99 -1.56
CA ILE A 10 -1.40 -3.21 -2.71
C ILE A 10 -1.53 -4.16 -3.90
N ASN A 11 -2.76 -4.29 -4.42
CA ASN A 11 -3.05 -4.96 -5.69
C ASN A 11 -3.43 -3.91 -6.73
N THR A 12 -2.71 -3.86 -7.84
CA THR A 12 -3.04 -2.99 -8.97
C THR A 12 -3.67 -3.83 -10.07
N GLY A 13 -4.97 -3.68 -10.28
CA GLY A 13 -5.69 -4.31 -11.39
C GLY A 13 -5.93 -3.32 -12.53
N GLY A 14 -6.09 -3.84 -13.76
CA GLY A 14 -6.33 -3.02 -14.96
C GLY A 14 -5.05 -2.61 -15.68
N GLY A 15 -5.18 -1.69 -16.64
CA GLY A 15 -4.05 -1.13 -17.36
C GLY A 15 -3.36 0.00 -16.60
N ASP A 16 -2.14 0.35 -17.04
CA ASP A 16 -1.40 1.46 -16.45
C ASP A 16 -2.11 2.80 -16.67
N ALA A 17 -2.14 3.62 -15.62
CA ALA A 17 -2.70 4.96 -15.65
C ALA A 17 -1.68 5.98 -15.12
N PRO A 18 -1.66 7.22 -15.66
CA PRO A 18 -0.86 8.30 -15.10
C PRO A 18 -1.15 8.48 -13.61
N GLY A 19 -0.10 8.50 -12.79
CA GLY A 19 -0.21 8.68 -11.33
C GLY A 19 -0.32 7.38 -10.52
N LEU A 20 -0.45 6.21 -11.15
CA LEU A 20 -0.50 4.92 -10.44
C LEU A 20 0.71 4.73 -9.50
N ASN A 21 1.92 4.97 -10.01
CA ASN A 21 3.15 4.89 -9.23
C ASN A 21 3.19 5.90 -8.08
N ALA A 22 2.61 7.10 -8.26
CA ALA A 22 2.55 8.11 -7.22
C ALA A 22 1.62 7.67 -6.07
N VAL A 23 0.49 7.03 -6.39
CA VAL A 23 -0.43 6.45 -5.40
C VAL A 23 0.24 5.30 -4.65
N ILE A 24 0.88 4.36 -5.35
CA ILE A 24 1.63 3.26 -4.72
C ILE A 24 2.65 3.83 -3.73
N ARG A 25 3.46 4.81 -4.17
CA ARG A 25 4.46 5.46 -3.33
C ARG A 25 3.85 6.17 -2.11
N ALA A 26 2.75 6.90 -2.28
CA ALA A 26 2.07 7.59 -1.19
C ALA A 26 1.57 6.60 -0.13
N VAL A 27 0.97 5.48 -0.55
CA VAL A 27 0.50 4.42 0.35
C VAL A 27 1.67 3.76 1.08
N THR A 28 2.75 3.41 0.38
CA THR A 28 3.95 2.82 1.00
C THR A 28 4.54 3.74 2.07
N ILE A 29 4.72 5.04 1.77
CA ILE A 29 5.26 6.01 2.74
C ILE A 29 4.32 6.13 3.94
N ALA A 30 3.01 6.23 3.70
CA ALA A 30 2.03 6.33 4.77
C ALA A 30 2.01 5.10 5.69
N ALA A 31 2.22 3.90 5.15
CA ALA A 31 2.32 2.66 5.92
C ALA A 31 3.61 2.61 6.75
N LEU A 32 4.76 2.92 6.14
CA LEU A 32 6.05 2.93 6.82
C LEU A 32 6.09 3.94 7.98
N ASN A 33 5.52 5.14 7.79
CA ASN A 33 5.40 6.15 8.84
C ASN A 33 4.53 5.69 10.04
N ARG A 34 3.65 4.70 9.82
CA ARG A 34 2.84 4.07 10.88
C ARG A 34 3.51 2.83 11.48
N GLY A 35 4.70 2.45 11.01
CA GLY A 35 5.36 1.19 11.36
C GLY A 35 4.61 -0.03 10.85
N TRP A 36 3.86 0.11 9.74
CA TRP A 36 3.12 -0.98 9.12
C TRP A 36 3.97 -1.63 8.02
N GLU A 37 3.75 -2.93 7.82
CA GLU A 37 4.29 -3.65 6.69
C GLU A 37 3.42 -3.41 5.44
N CYS A 38 4.06 -3.17 4.31
CA CYS A 38 3.39 -2.90 3.03
C CYS A 38 3.97 -3.84 1.97
N ILE A 39 3.13 -4.68 1.39
CA ILE A 39 3.53 -5.65 0.35
C ILE A 39 2.81 -5.36 -0.98
N GLY A 40 3.50 -5.57 -2.10
CA GLY A 40 2.89 -5.54 -3.43
C GLY A 40 2.40 -6.91 -3.86
N ILE A 41 1.27 -6.97 -4.57
CA ILE A 41 0.76 -8.18 -5.21
C ILE A 41 1.12 -8.12 -6.70
N ARG A 42 1.56 -9.25 -7.26
CA ARG A 42 1.91 -9.42 -8.67
C ARG A 42 0.91 -10.33 -9.37
#